data_AF-A0A9P4M7Y3-F1
#
_entry.id   AF-A0A9P4M7Y3-F1
#
_cell.length_a   1.000
_cell.length_b   1.000
_cell.length_c   1.000
_cell.angle_alpha   90.00
_cell.angle_beta   90.00
_cell.angle_gamma   90.00
#
_symmetry.space_group_name_H-M   'P 1'
#
loop_
_entity.id
_entity.type
_entity.pdbx_description
1 polymer ?
#
loop_
_entity_poly.entity_id
_entity_poly.type
_entity_poly.pdbx_seq_one_letter_code
_entity_poly.pdbx_strand_id
1 'polypeptide(L)'
;MPVEEKKTRCDRHGRQQPSFRLGKLLDRIAALRANMRGMLATEVVREALYLDSETVNLLDHMKTRLPYKIITSTESLVKAYTYKNFIHQHYSQNAARYWNVMRMLHLFFNEWIFCAFQHDLRGVILDQPATDDTLYDEWNQFPTKAALKAEEIIGDILASVPYSIELLEKPSPLWARFLVWPLASIGTSELCPVPAKMFIINRPKAVGERHELEHAKEAAMMLEEGVSIEDW
;
A
#
# COMPACT_ATOMS: atom_id res chain seq x y z
N MET A 1 -42.50 -37.22 25.55
CA MET A 1 -41.13 -36.77 25.79
C MET A 1 -40.83 -35.63 24.82
N PRO A 2 -40.71 -34.37 25.29
CA PRO A 2 -40.43 -33.25 24.42
C PRO A 2 -38.91 -33.08 24.25
N VAL A 3 -38.47 -32.90 23.01
CA VAL A 3 -37.08 -32.61 22.66
C VAL A 3 -36.84 -31.12 22.89
N GLU A 4 -36.01 -30.79 23.87
CA GLU A 4 -35.58 -29.44 24.20
C GLU A 4 -34.84 -28.78 23.04
N GLU A 5 -35.34 -27.62 22.63
CA GLU A 5 -34.62 -26.62 21.84
C GLU A 5 -33.34 -26.18 22.57
N LYS A 6 -32.16 -26.57 22.05
CA LYS A 6 -30.92 -25.87 22.39
C LYS A 6 -30.77 -24.62 21.52
N LYS A 7 -31.44 -23.55 21.96
CA LYS A 7 -31.03 -22.17 21.73
C LYS A 7 -29.68 -21.95 22.40
N THR A 8 -28.60 -21.89 21.62
CA THR A 8 -27.36 -21.25 22.05
C THR A 8 -27.26 -19.87 21.43
N ARG A 9 -28.01 -18.94 22.02
CA ARG A 9 -27.72 -17.51 21.99
C ARG A 9 -26.95 -17.21 23.27
N CYS A 10 -25.67 -16.89 23.16
CA CYS A 10 -24.90 -16.30 24.25
C CYS A 10 -23.99 -15.21 23.67
N ASP A 11 -24.32 -13.97 24.04
CA ASP A 11 -23.60 -12.74 23.76
C ASP A 11 -22.17 -12.75 24.33
N ARG A 12 -21.25 -11.98 23.70
CA ARG A 12 -20.32 -11.07 24.39
C ARG A 12 -19.50 -10.22 23.40
N HIS A 13 -19.86 -8.95 23.32
CA HIS A 13 -19.04 -7.75 23.10
C HIS A 13 -17.62 -7.90 22.50
N GLY A 14 -17.41 -7.28 21.33
CA GLY A 14 -16.22 -6.44 21.14
C GLY A 14 -15.11 -6.88 20.18
N ARG A 15 -15.26 -7.94 19.37
CA ARG A 15 -14.30 -8.24 18.29
C ARG A 15 -14.98 -8.20 16.93
N GLN A 16 -15.05 -7.00 16.33
CA GLN A 16 -15.43 -6.87 14.92
C GLN A 16 -14.50 -7.74 14.07
N GLN A 17 -15.05 -8.53 13.15
CA GLN A 17 -14.26 -9.38 12.26
C GLN A 17 -13.32 -8.49 11.40
N PRO A 18 -12.07 -8.90 11.13
CA PRO A 18 -11.12 -8.10 10.36
C PRO A 18 -11.61 -7.67 8.97
N SER A 19 -12.43 -8.51 8.33
CA SER A 19 -13.09 -8.21 7.05
C SER A 19 -14.02 -7.00 7.14
N PHE A 20 -14.79 -6.90 8.23
CA PHE A 20 -15.68 -5.76 8.48
C PHE A 20 -14.92 -4.48 8.78
N ARG A 21 -13.77 -4.57 9.48
CA ARG A 21 -12.88 -3.42 9.72
C ARG A 21 -12.25 -2.90 8.42
N LEU A 22 -11.80 -3.80 7.55
CA LEU A 22 -11.26 -3.44 6.24
C LEU A 22 -12.34 -2.78 5.36
N GLY A 23 -13.56 -3.32 5.32
CA GLY A 23 -14.66 -2.72 4.56
C GLY A 23 -14.94 -1.27 4.98
N LYS A 24 -15.06 -1.01 6.29
CA LYS A 24 -15.24 0.34 6.82
C LYS A 24 -14.09 1.28 6.50
N LEU A 25 -12.85 0.78 6.55
CA LEU A 25 -11.67 1.55 6.20
C LEU A 25 -11.74 1.98 4.72
N LEU A 26 -12.07 1.04 3.83
CA LEU A 26 -12.23 1.31 2.39
C LEU A 26 -13.37 2.30 2.10
N ASP A 27 -14.49 2.20 2.81
CA ASP A 27 -15.59 3.16 2.67
C ASP A 27 -15.16 4.57 3.05
N ARG A 28 -14.37 4.71 4.13
CA ARG A 28 -13.84 6.01 4.57
C ARG A 28 -12.75 6.55 3.67
N ILE A 29 -11.89 5.69 3.12
CA ILE A 29 -10.93 6.04 2.07
C ILE A 29 -11.67 6.62 0.86
N ALA A 30 -12.72 5.92 0.40
CA ALA A 30 -13.51 6.36 -0.74
C ALA A 30 -14.21 7.69 -0.46
N ALA A 31 -14.80 7.85 0.74
CA ALA A 31 -15.44 9.09 1.16
C ALA A 31 -14.46 10.26 1.25
N LEU A 32 -13.26 10.05 1.84
CA LEU A 32 -12.24 11.09 1.90
C LEU A 32 -11.81 11.49 0.48
N ARG A 33 -11.44 10.51 -0.36
CA ARG A 33 -11.03 10.76 -1.75
C ARG A 33 -12.09 11.51 -2.56
N ALA A 34 -13.36 11.18 -2.38
CA ALA A 34 -14.47 11.84 -3.08
C ALA A 34 -14.68 13.30 -2.64
N ASN A 35 -14.41 13.61 -1.37
CA ASN A 35 -14.71 14.91 -0.77
C ASN A 35 -13.50 15.83 -0.63
N MET A 36 -12.28 15.37 -0.93
CA MET A 36 -11.04 16.16 -0.81
C MET A 36 -11.09 17.54 -1.47
N ARG A 37 -11.81 17.66 -2.59
CA ARG A 37 -11.95 18.95 -3.29
C ARG A 37 -12.72 19.93 -2.42
N GLY A 38 -12.06 21.02 -2.02
CA GLY A 38 -12.63 22.04 -1.15
C GLY A 38 -12.50 21.75 0.35
N MET A 39 -11.91 20.62 0.76
CA MET A 39 -11.48 20.42 2.15
C MET A 39 -10.24 21.26 2.45
N LEU A 40 -10.06 21.61 3.72
CA LEU A 40 -8.83 22.22 4.22
C LEU A 40 -7.70 21.19 4.28
N ALA A 41 -6.45 21.63 4.10
CA ALA A 41 -5.28 20.77 4.21
C ALA A 41 -5.18 20.14 5.61
N THR A 42 -5.48 20.91 6.66
CA THR A 42 -5.52 20.39 8.05
C THR A 42 -6.55 19.28 8.24
N GLU A 43 -7.73 19.37 7.60
CA GLU A 43 -8.76 18.35 7.64
C GLU A 43 -8.32 17.07 6.94
N VAL A 44 -7.72 17.21 5.75
CA VAL A 44 -7.20 16.07 4.99
C VAL A 44 -6.07 15.37 5.74
N VAL A 45 -5.11 16.13 6.28
CA VAL A 45 -4.00 15.57 7.07
C VAL A 45 -4.54 14.85 8.31
N ARG A 46 -5.52 15.41 9.02
CA ARG A 46 -6.12 14.78 10.20
C ARG A 46 -6.80 13.45 9.88
N GLU A 47 -7.63 13.42 8.83
CA GLU A 47 -8.29 12.18 8.42
C GLU A 47 -7.29 11.15 7.88
N ALA A 48 -6.30 11.58 7.10
CA ALA A 48 -5.25 10.70 6.60
C ALA A 48 -4.43 10.08 7.74
N LEU A 49 -4.00 10.87 8.74
CA LEU A 49 -3.31 10.37 9.94
C LEU A 49 -4.17 9.37 10.72
N TYR A 50 -5.47 9.63 10.85
CA TYR A 50 -6.38 8.70 11.51
C TYR A 50 -6.46 7.37 10.76
N LEU A 51 -6.72 7.40 9.46
CA LEU A 51 -6.84 6.21 8.61
C LEU A 51 -5.52 5.45 8.52
N ASP A 52 -4.39 6.16 8.53
CA ASP A 52 -3.05 5.59 8.59
C ASP A 52 -2.86 4.78 9.87
N SER A 53 -3.22 5.35 11.03
CA SER A 53 -3.14 4.66 12.31
C SER A 53 -4.00 3.39 12.36
N GLU A 54 -5.20 3.41 11.76
CA GLU A 54 -6.04 2.21 11.66
C GLU A 54 -5.40 1.14 10.75
N THR A 55 -4.75 1.57 9.68
CA THR A 55 -4.06 0.69 8.72
C THR A 55 -2.84 0.04 9.36
N VAL A 56 -2.02 0.80 10.08
CA VAL A 56 -0.88 0.29 10.87
C VAL A 56 -1.35 -0.73 11.89
N ASN A 57 -2.44 -0.44 12.61
CA ASN A 57 -3.03 -1.40 13.53
C ASN A 57 -3.45 -2.69 12.82
N LEU A 58 -4.08 -2.63 11.64
CA LEU A 58 -4.44 -3.84 10.87
C LEU A 58 -3.20 -4.61 10.36
N LEU A 59 -2.16 -3.90 9.91
CA LEU A 59 -0.88 -4.48 9.50
C LEU A 59 -0.22 -5.26 10.65
N ASP A 60 -0.25 -4.72 11.88
CA ASP A 60 0.28 -5.43 13.05
C ASP A 60 -0.49 -6.72 13.36
N HIS A 61 -1.82 -6.71 13.21
CA HIS A 61 -2.60 -7.94 13.33
C HIS A 61 -2.23 -8.94 12.22
N MET A 62 -1.91 -8.47 11.01
CA MET A 62 -1.48 -9.34 9.91
C MET A 62 -0.12 -9.99 10.15
N LYS A 63 0.82 -9.32 10.83
CA LYS A 63 2.13 -9.93 11.16
C LYS A 63 1.98 -11.28 11.86
N THR A 64 0.97 -11.41 12.73
CA THR A 64 0.69 -12.66 13.46
C THR A 64 -0.05 -13.72 12.63
N ARG A 65 -0.91 -13.30 11.70
CA ARG A 65 -1.79 -14.22 10.94
C ARG A 65 -1.22 -14.65 9.60
N LEU A 66 -0.43 -13.79 8.98
CA LEU A 66 0.11 -13.94 7.63
C LEU A 66 1.62 -13.64 7.66
N PRO A 67 2.41 -14.33 8.52
CA PRO A 67 3.84 -14.06 8.61
C PRO A 67 4.52 -14.33 7.26
N TYR A 68 5.60 -13.60 7.02
CA TYR A 68 6.52 -13.82 5.91
C TYR A 68 7.94 -13.86 6.45
N LYS A 69 8.84 -14.49 5.70
CA LYS A 69 10.28 -14.54 6.03
C LYS A 69 11.00 -13.44 5.27
N ILE A 70 11.96 -12.81 5.92
CA ILE A 70 12.89 -11.89 5.25
C ILE A 70 14.12 -12.70 4.86
N ILE A 71 14.43 -12.72 3.56
CA ILE A 71 15.62 -13.38 3.02
C ILE A 71 16.65 -12.30 2.71
N THR A 72 17.83 -12.42 3.30
CA THR A 72 19.01 -11.57 3.06
C THR A 72 20.25 -12.36 2.64
N SER A 73 20.14 -13.69 2.49
CA SER A 73 21.30 -14.52 2.16
C SER A 73 21.74 -14.34 0.72
N THR A 74 23.05 -14.14 0.52
CA THR A 74 23.68 -13.92 -0.79
C THR A 74 23.33 -15.00 -1.80
N GLU A 75 23.30 -16.29 -1.41
CA GLU A 75 22.95 -17.40 -2.30
C GLU A 75 21.51 -17.32 -2.85
N SER A 76 20.56 -16.84 -2.05
CA SER A 76 19.17 -16.67 -2.49
C SER A 76 18.99 -15.39 -3.30
N LEU A 77 19.74 -14.34 -2.95
CA LEU A 77 19.74 -13.06 -3.66
C LEU A 77 20.36 -13.17 -5.06
N VAL A 78 21.34 -14.06 -5.28
CA VAL A 78 21.91 -14.31 -6.62
C VAL A 78 20.86 -14.79 -7.63
N LYS A 79 19.76 -15.41 -7.16
CA LYS A 79 18.70 -15.96 -8.02
C LYS A 79 17.56 -14.97 -8.31
N ALA A 80 17.61 -13.77 -7.74
CA ALA A 80 16.48 -12.85 -7.73
C ALA A 80 16.94 -11.41 -7.97
N TYR A 81 16.22 -10.67 -8.80
CA TYR A 81 16.49 -9.25 -8.97
C TYR A 81 15.81 -8.47 -7.85
N THR A 82 16.59 -7.92 -6.91
CA THR A 82 16.09 -7.36 -5.65
C THR A 82 16.35 -5.86 -5.53
N TYR A 83 15.48 -5.17 -4.77
CA TYR A 83 15.69 -3.80 -4.33
C TYR A 83 16.22 -3.82 -2.89
N LYS A 84 17.29 -3.06 -2.61
CA LYS A 84 17.94 -3.00 -1.28
C LYS A 84 18.40 -4.35 -0.71
N ASN A 85 18.59 -5.38 -1.54
CA ASN A 85 19.17 -6.68 -1.17
C ASN A 85 18.38 -7.49 -0.12
N PHE A 86 17.05 -7.40 -0.12
CA PHE A 86 16.21 -8.30 0.69
C PHE A 86 14.92 -8.69 -0.04
N ILE A 87 14.35 -9.82 0.38
CA ILE A 87 13.12 -10.38 -0.20
C ILE A 87 12.14 -10.73 0.91
N HIS A 88 10.87 -10.43 0.69
CA HIS A 88 9.75 -10.93 1.46
C HIS A 88 9.26 -12.25 0.87
N GLN A 89 9.65 -13.36 1.50
CA GLN A 89 9.16 -14.68 1.15
C GLN A 89 7.84 -14.96 1.89
N HIS A 90 6.75 -14.84 1.17
CA HIS A 90 5.41 -15.12 1.68
C HIS A 90 5.10 -16.62 1.63
N TYR A 91 4.12 -17.07 2.42
CA TYR A 91 3.67 -18.46 2.36
C TYR A 91 2.83 -18.78 1.12
N SER A 92 2.22 -17.76 0.50
CA SER A 92 1.46 -17.88 -0.76
C SER A 92 1.41 -16.54 -1.50
N GLN A 93 1.14 -16.58 -2.81
CA GLN A 93 0.93 -15.36 -3.61
C GLN A 93 -0.28 -14.54 -3.15
N ASN A 94 -1.33 -15.19 -2.65
CA ASN A 94 -2.48 -14.48 -2.09
C ASN A 94 -2.09 -13.70 -0.82
N ALA A 95 -1.19 -14.23 0.00
CA ALA A 95 -0.66 -13.53 1.16
C ALA A 95 0.17 -12.30 0.75
N ALA A 96 1.05 -12.46 -0.24
CA ALA A 96 1.82 -11.35 -0.82
C ALA A 96 0.88 -10.23 -1.30
N ARG A 97 -0.20 -10.60 -2.00
CA ARG A 97 -1.24 -9.66 -2.43
C ARG A 97 -1.86 -8.90 -1.26
N TYR A 98 -2.28 -9.58 -0.19
CA TYR A 98 -2.86 -8.90 0.97
C TYR A 98 -1.90 -7.92 1.63
N TRP A 99 -0.63 -8.30 1.78
CA TRP A 99 0.41 -7.41 2.28
C TRP A 99 0.57 -6.18 1.40
N ASN A 100 0.64 -6.36 0.09
CA ASN A 100 0.82 -5.25 -0.84
C ASN A 100 -0.39 -4.33 -0.89
N VAL A 101 -1.62 -4.85 -0.81
CA VAL A 101 -2.83 -4.00 -0.70
C VAL A 101 -2.76 -3.11 0.54
N MET A 102 -2.42 -3.66 1.71
CA MET A 102 -2.35 -2.87 2.93
C MET A 102 -1.20 -1.86 2.92
N ARG A 103 -0.05 -2.23 2.35
CA ARG A 103 1.07 -1.30 2.13
C ARG A 103 0.71 -0.18 1.16
N MET A 104 -0.04 -0.48 0.10
CA MET A 104 -0.55 0.54 -0.82
C MET A 104 -1.50 1.52 -0.13
N LEU A 105 -2.41 1.04 0.73
CA LEU A 105 -3.26 1.92 1.53
C LEU A 105 -2.42 2.82 2.44
N HIS A 106 -1.45 2.25 3.14
CA HIS A 106 -0.51 2.99 3.99
C HIS A 106 0.26 4.05 3.20
N LEU A 107 0.70 3.73 1.97
CA LEU A 107 1.38 4.67 1.09
C LEU A 107 0.47 5.81 0.67
N PHE A 108 -0.78 5.54 0.28
CA PHE A 108 -1.72 6.59 -0.15
C PHE A 108 -1.98 7.63 0.93
N PHE A 109 -2.09 7.23 2.20
CA PHE A 109 -2.26 8.21 3.26
C PHE A 109 -1.03 9.10 3.44
N ASN A 110 0.18 8.52 3.35
CA ASN A 110 1.41 9.31 3.42
C ASN A 110 1.55 10.24 2.21
N GLU A 111 1.16 9.79 1.02
CA GLU A 111 1.12 10.63 -0.18
C GLU A 111 0.12 11.77 -0.03
N TRP A 112 -1.07 11.52 0.50
CA TRP A 112 -2.06 12.58 0.77
C TRP A 112 -1.55 13.59 1.80
N ILE A 113 -0.91 13.12 2.88
CA ILE A 113 -0.29 14.01 3.87
C ILE A 113 0.78 14.87 3.21
N PHE A 114 1.63 14.31 2.35
CA PHE A 114 2.67 15.05 1.65
C PHE A 114 2.11 16.07 0.66
N CYS A 115 1.21 15.65 -0.23
CA CYS A 115 0.66 16.49 -1.29
C CYS A 115 -0.28 17.59 -0.74
N ALA A 116 -0.86 17.42 0.44
CA ALA A 116 -1.65 18.46 1.11
C ALA A 116 -0.85 19.75 1.35
N PHE A 117 0.49 19.71 1.31
CA PHE A 117 1.36 20.89 1.47
C PHE A 117 1.81 21.52 0.14
N GLN A 118 1.52 20.90 -1.01
CA GLN A 118 2.11 21.28 -2.30
C GLN A 118 1.11 21.84 -3.33
N HIS A 119 -0.13 22.18 -2.93
CA HIS A 119 -1.24 22.60 -3.82
C HIS A 119 -1.68 21.56 -4.87
N ASP A 120 -1.09 20.36 -4.88
CA ASP A 120 -1.31 19.37 -5.95
C ASP A 120 -2.35 18.29 -5.59
N LEU A 121 -2.88 18.33 -4.36
CA LEU A 121 -3.86 17.35 -3.92
C LEU A 121 -5.29 17.76 -4.30
N ARG A 122 -5.74 17.41 -5.52
CA ARG A 122 -7.17 17.34 -5.91
C ARG A 122 -8.05 18.57 -5.54
N GLY A 123 -7.48 19.77 -5.52
CA GLY A 123 -8.22 20.99 -5.18
C GLY A 123 -8.51 21.17 -3.69
N VAL A 124 -7.67 20.60 -2.81
CA VAL A 124 -7.59 20.92 -1.39
C VAL A 124 -7.21 22.39 -1.19
N ILE A 125 -7.83 23.05 -0.23
CA ILE A 125 -7.58 24.44 0.15
C ILE A 125 -6.43 24.46 1.16
N LEU A 126 -5.35 25.18 0.84
CA LEU A 126 -4.26 25.31 1.81
C LEU A 126 -4.67 26.16 2.99
N ASP A 127 -4.40 25.63 4.17
CA ASP A 127 -4.47 26.31 5.44
C ASP A 127 -3.32 25.85 6.34
N GLN A 128 -3.22 26.47 7.51
CA GLN A 128 -2.29 26.07 8.55
C GLN A 128 -3.07 25.94 9.86
N PRO A 129 -2.68 25.00 10.74
CA PRO A 129 -3.29 24.86 12.05
C PRO A 129 -3.12 26.14 12.87
N ALA A 130 -4.12 26.46 13.67
CA ALA A 130 -4.01 27.51 14.69
C ALA A 130 -3.06 27.08 15.81
N THR A 131 -2.53 28.04 16.58
CA THR A 131 -1.56 27.77 17.66
C THR A 131 -2.07 26.87 18.78
N ASP A 132 -3.39 26.73 18.92
CA ASP A 132 -4.08 25.87 19.87
C ASP A 132 -4.53 24.52 19.26
N ASP A 133 -4.33 24.31 17.96
CA ASP A 133 -4.63 23.03 17.29
C ASP A 133 -3.55 21.98 17.62
N THR A 134 -3.97 20.74 17.80
CA THR A 134 -3.07 19.62 18.12
C THR A 134 -2.06 19.31 17.02
N LEU A 135 -2.33 19.72 15.77
CA LEU A 135 -1.40 19.56 14.65
C LEU A 135 -0.28 20.61 14.64
N TYR A 136 -0.41 21.72 15.38
CA TYR A 136 0.46 22.89 15.25
C TYR A 136 1.95 22.57 15.42
N ASP A 137 2.30 21.86 16.49
CA ASP A 137 3.69 21.57 16.85
C ASP A 137 4.40 20.65 15.83
N GLU A 138 3.64 19.77 15.17
CA GLU A 138 4.18 18.78 14.23
C GLU A 138 3.95 19.15 12.76
N TRP A 139 3.20 20.22 12.48
CA TRP A 139 2.69 20.56 11.14
C TRP A 139 3.80 20.55 10.08
N ASN A 140 4.88 21.28 10.36
CA ASN A 140 6.00 21.43 9.42
C ASN A 140 6.85 20.15 9.26
N GLN A 141 6.65 19.15 10.12
CA GLN A 141 7.38 17.88 10.07
C GLN A 141 6.63 16.81 9.26
N PHE A 142 5.32 16.97 9.07
CA PHE A 142 4.50 15.94 8.42
C PHE A 142 4.97 15.57 7.00
N PRO A 143 5.33 16.51 6.10
CA PRO A 143 5.82 16.14 4.78
C PRO A 143 7.07 15.26 4.82
N THR A 144 8.04 15.62 5.67
CA THR A 144 9.28 14.86 5.84
C THR A 144 9.00 13.48 6.44
N LYS A 145 8.15 13.40 7.47
CA LYS A 145 7.76 12.12 8.09
C LYS A 145 7.05 11.21 7.09
N ALA A 146 6.15 11.78 6.27
CA ALA A 146 5.42 11.05 5.25
C ALA A 146 6.34 10.51 4.15
N ALA A 147 7.29 11.33 3.66
CA ALA A 147 8.28 10.89 2.67
C ALA A 147 9.18 9.76 3.18
N LEU A 148 9.71 9.88 4.40
CA LEU A 148 10.52 8.82 5.02
C LEU A 148 9.72 7.52 5.18
N LYS A 149 8.46 7.63 5.62
CA LYS A 149 7.59 6.47 5.78
C LYS A 149 7.26 5.82 4.43
N ALA A 150 6.98 6.61 3.40
CA ALA A 150 6.73 6.12 2.05
C ALA A 150 7.93 5.38 1.47
N GLU A 151 9.16 5.86 1.70
CA GLU A 151 10.36 5.12 1.26
C GLU A 151 10.46 3.72 1.89
N GLU A 152 10.16 3.59 3.18
CA GLU A 152 10.12 2.30 3.87
C GLU A 152 9.05 1.38 3.25
N ILE A 153 7.84 1.90 3.07
CA ILE A 153 6.70 1.15 2.50
C ILE A 153 7.01 0.68 1.07
N ILE A 154 7.57 1.56 0.23
CA ILE A 154 7.96 1.24 -1.14
C ILE A 154 9.03 0.15 -1.13
N GLY A 155 10.04 0.26 -0.26
CA GLY A 155 11.03 -0.79 -0.08
C GLY A 155 10.40 -2.15 0.24
N ASP A 156 9.42 -2.16 1.14
CA ASP A 156 8.69 -3.36 1.54
C ASP A 156 7.83 -3.97 0.42
N ILE A 157 7.19 -3.14 -0.41
CA ILE A 157 6.47 -3.57 -1.61
C ILE A 157 7.46 -4.18 -2.60
N LEU A 158 8.57 -3.49 -2.89
CA LEU A 158 9.58 -3.97 -3.84
C LEU A 158 10.24 -5.26 -3.38
N ALA A 159 10.44 -5.45 -2.08
CA ALA A 159 10.94 -6.71 -1.54
C ALA A 159 9.98 -7.90 -1.74
N SER A 160 8.69 -7.68 -1.97
CA SER A 160 7.73 -8.75 -2.28
C SER A 160 7.72 -9.17 -3.76
N VAL A 161 8.27 -8.33 -4.64
CA VAL A 161 8.25 -8.54 -6.09
C VAL A 161 9.01 -9.82 -6.46
N PRO A 162 10.21 -10.09 -5.92
CA PRO A 162 10.96 -11.27 -6.33
C PRO A 162 10.32 -12.58 -5.94
N TYR A 163 9.56 -12.59 -4.84
CA TYR A 163 8.78 -13.76 -4.47
C TYR A 163 7.74 -14.11 -5.54
N SER A 164 7.09 -13.12 -6.13
CA SER A 164 5.99 -13.36 -7.06
C SER A 164 6.44 -13.64 -8.49
N ILE A 165 7.65 -13.21 -8.84
CA ILE A 165 8.23 -13.36 -10.18
C ILE A 165 9.27 -14.47 -10.14
N GLU A 166 10.40 -14.30 -9.46
CA GLU A 166 11.56 -15.19 -9.56
C GLU A 166 11.50 -16.45 -8.67
N LEU A 167 11.07 -16.34 -7.41
CA LEU A 167 11.24 -17.42 -6.43
C LEU A 167 10.26 -18.59 -6.58
N LEU A 168 9.13 -18.39 -7.26
CA LEU A 168 8.14 -19.43 -7.46
C LEU A 168 8.45 -20.21 -8.74
N GLU A 169 8.52 -21.53 -8.65
CA GLU A 169 8.71 -22.40 -9.81
C GLU A 169 7.57 -22.24 -10.82
N LYS A 170 6.33 -22.15 -10.33
CA LYS A 170 5.11 -21.98 -11.14
C LYS A 170 4.25 -20.85 -10.56
N PRO A 171 4.59 -19.58 -10.82
CA PRO A 171 3.78 -18.47 -10.36
C PRO A 171 2.46 -18.45 -11.13
N SER A 172 1.35 -18.20 -10.44
CA SER A 172 0.05 -18.05 -11.07
C SER A 172 -0.03 -16.72 -11.83
N PRO A 173 -0.39 -16.72 -13.13
CA PRO A 173 -0.64 -15.47 -13.88
C PRO A 173 -1.72 -14.62 -13.22
N LEU A 174 -2.75 -15.26 -12.65
CA LEU A 174 -3.83 -14.59 -11.91
C LEU A 174 -3.30 -13.77 -10.74
N TRP A 175 -2.25 -14.25 -10.06
CA TRP A 175 -1.69 -13.54 -8.91
C TRP A 175 -0.61 -12.54 -9.31
N ALA A 176 0.16 -12.83 -10.36
CA ALA A 176 1.17 -11.91 -10.89
C ALA A 176 0.55 -10.60 -11.40
N ARG A 177 -0.65 -10.64 -12.00
CA ARG A 177 -1.37 -9.42 -12.43
C ARG A 177 -1.62 -8.41 -11.30
N PHE A 178 -1.76 -8.89 -10.05
CA PHE A 178 -2.00 -8.01 -8.90
C PHE A 178 -0.76 -7.24 -8.47
N LEU A 179 0.43 -7.53 -9.03
CA LEU A 179 1.61 -6.71 -8.85
C LEU A 179 1.69 -5.52 -9.81
N VAL A 180 0.95 -5.56 -10.92
CA VAL A 180 1.00 -4.50 -11.93
C VAL A 180 0.53 -3.18 -11.33
N TRP A 181 -0.63 -3.18 -10.66
CA TRP A 181 -1.16 -1.97 -10.02
C TRP A 181 -0.23 -1.38 -8.96
N PRO A 182 0.26 -2.13 -7.95
CA PRO A 182 1.24 -1.62 -6.99
C PRO A 182 2.48 -1.04 -7.67
N LEU A 183 3.08 -1.75 -8.62
CA LEU A 183 4.30 -1.30 -9.31
C LEU A 183 4.08 -0.01 -10.11
N ALA A 184 2.98 0.07 -10.85
CA ALA A 184 2.64 1.28 -11.60
C ALA A 184 2.37 2.45 -10.64
N SER A 185 1.58 2.23 -9.59
CA SER A 185 1.21 3.27 -8.62
C SER A 185 2.42 3.82 -7.86
N ILE A 186 3.33 2.96 -7.39
CA ILE A 186 4.55 3.42 -6.73
C ILE A 186 5.52 4.06 -7.72
N GLY A 187 5.55 3.63 -8.99
CA GLY A 187 6.43 4.21 -10.00
C GLY A 187 6.04 5.65 -10.34
N THR A 188 4.74 5.96 -10.34
CA THR A 188 4.20 7.31 -10.59
C THR A 188 4.09 8.17 -9.35
N SER A 189 4.33 7.63 -8.15
CA SER A 189 4.18 8.39 -6.90
C SER A 189 5.24 9.50 -6.78
N GLU A 190 4.82 10.64 -6.23
CA GLU A 190 5.68 11.76 -5.87
C GLU A 190 6.66 11.40 -4.75
N LEU A 191 6.28 10.44 -3.91
CA LEU A 191 7.10 9.97 -2.79
C LEU A 191 8.09 8.86 -3.17
N CYS A 192 8.10 8.42 -4.42
CA CYS A 192 8.96 7.31 -4.83
C CYS A 192 10.41 7.77 -5.09
N PRO A 193 11.40 7.24 -4.35
CA PRO A 193 12.79 7.61 -4.56
C PRO A 193 13.29 7.23 -5.95
N VAL A 194 14.18 8.04 -6.54
CA VAL A 194 14.74 7.79 -7.87
C VAL A 194 15.34 6.37 -8.03
N PRO A 195 16.12 5.82 -7.08
CA PRO A 195 16.61 4.44 -7.20
C PRO A 195 15.49 3.39 -7.24
N ALA A 196 14.39 3.64 -6.54
CA ALA A 196 13.22 2.77 -6.58
C ALA A 196 12.55 2.86 -7.96
N LYS A 197 12.33 4.07 -8.50
CA LYS A 197 11.75 4.28 -9.85
C LYS A 197 12.53 3.51 -10.91
N MET A 198 13.86 3.61 -10.90
CA MET A 198 14.73 2.88 -11.82
C MET A 198 14.62 1.36 -11.68
N PHE A 199 14.49 0.87 -10.45
CA PHE A 199 14.24 -0.55 -10.22
C PHE A 199 12.87 -0.98 -10.76
N ILE A 200 11.83 -0.18 -10.51
CA ILE A 200 10.43 -0.47 -10.85
C ILE A 200 10.20 -0.60 -12.34
N ILE A 201 10.76 0.29 -13.17
CA ILE A 201 10.52 0.35 -14.64
C ILE A 201 10.60 -1.04 -15.30
N ASN A 202 11.59 -1.84 -14.91
CA ASN A 202 11.82 -3.16 -15.52
C ASN A 202 10.93 -4.28 -14.94
N ARG A 203 10.22 -4.03 -13.83
CA ARG A 203 9.46 -5.08 -13.11
C ARG A 203 8.12 -5.42 -13.77
N PRO A 204 7.27 -4.46 -14.18
CA PRO A 204 6.06 -4.78 -14.94
C PRO A 204 6.39 -5.49 -16.26
N LYS A 205 7.48 -5.10 -16.93
CA LYS A 205 7.98 -5.80 -18.12
C LYS A 205 8.31 -7.26 -17.84
N ALA A 206 9.05 -7.54 -16.76
CA ALA A 206 9.35 -8.92 -16.34
C ALA A 206 8.09 -9.73 -16.00
N VAL A 207 7.05 -9.11 -15.42
CA VAL A 207 5.74 -9.75 -15.22
C VAL A 207 5.08 -10.08 -16.56
N GLY A 208 5.07 -9.12 -17.50
CA GLY A 208 4.47 -9.27 -18.82
C GLY A 208 5.14 -10.35 -19.67
N GLU A 209 6.47 -10.43 -19.65
CA GLU A 209 7.25 -11.45 -20.35
C GLU A 209 7.03 -12.85 -19.77
N ARG A 210 7.00 -12.97 -18.44
CA ARG A 210 6.86 -14.28 -17.77
C ARG A 210 5.45 -14.87 -17.85
N HIS A 211 4.43 -14.01 -17.92
CA HIS A 211 3.02 -14.41 -17.82
C HIS A 211 2.17 -14.07 -19.04
N GLU A 212 2.78 -13.54 -20.11
CA GLU A 212 2.08 -13.11 -21.33
C GLU A 212 0.96 -12.10 -21.04
N LEU A 213 1.24 -11.14 -20.16
CA LEU A 213 0.29 -10.10 -19.73
C LEU A 213 0.58 -8.78 -20.44
N GLU A 214 -0.18 -8.48 -21.50
CA GLU A 214 0.00 -7.24 -22.28
C GLU A 214 -0.17 -5.98 -21.42
N HIS A 215 -1.16 -5.93 -20.54
CA HIS A 215 -1.35 -4.80 -19.61
C HIS A 215 -0.13 -4.53 -18.71
N ALA A 216 0.71 -5.53 -18.44
CA ALA A 216 1.92 -5.35 -17.64
C ALA A 216 3.05 -4.71 -18.46
N LYS A 217 3.08 -4.97 -19.78
CA LYS A 217 4.00 -4.31 -20.72
C LYS A 217 3.57 -2.87 -20.96
N GLU A 218 2.28 -2.62 -21.12
CA GLU A 218 1.71 -1.26 -21.21
C GLU A 218 2.06 -0.43 -19.98
N ALA A 219 1.85 -0.96 -18.77
CA ALA A 219 2.23 -0.29 -17.54
C ALA A 219 3.75 0.02 -17.46
N ALA A 220 4.61 -0.84 -18.02
CA ALA A 220 6.05 -0.56 -18.11
C ALA A 220 6.32 0.64 -19.04
N MET A 221 5.70 0.67 -20.23
CA MET A 221 5.86 1.77 -21.19
C MET A 221 5.39 3.10 -20.60
N MET A 222 4.24 3.13 -19.94
CA MET A 222 3.74 4.35 -19.28
C MET A 222 4.71 4.88 -18.22
N LEU A 223 5.33 3.98 -17.44
CA LEU A 223 6.34 4.36 -16.45
C LEU A 223 7.63 4.89 -17.10
N GLU A 224 8.04 4.34 -18.25
CA GLU A 224 9.18 4.84 -19.03
C GLU A 224 8.91 6.22 -19.61
N GLU A 225 7.68 6.47 -20.05
CA GLU A 225 7.23 7.73 -20.66
C GLU A 225 6.81 8.79 -19.62
N GLY A 226 6.68 8.42 -18.34
CA GLY A 226 6.24 9.31 -17.27
C GLY A 226 4.75 9.66 -17.32
N VAL A 227 3.93 8.79 -17.94
CA VAL A 227 2.47 8.97 -18.03
C VAL A 227 1.80 8.55 -16.71
N SER A 228 0.83 9.33 -16.23
CA SER A 228 0.08 9.03 -15.01
C SER A 228 -0.74 7.76 -15.16
N ILE A 229 -0.84 6.96 -14.09
CA ILE A 229 -1.71 5.77 -14.05
C ILE A 229 -3.20 6.13 -14.09
N GLU A 230 -3.57 7.38 -13.78
CA GLU A 230 -4.97 7.83 -13.86
C GLU A 230 -5.41 8.07 -15.32
N ASP A 231 -4.46 8.17 -16.25
CA ASP A 231 -4.68 8.29 -17.69
C ASP A 231 -4.68 6.93 -18.42
N TRP A 232 -4.65 5.82 -17.65
CA TRP A 232 -4.68 4.43 -18.15
C TRP A 232 -6.10 3.94 -18.45
#